data_AF-A0A383D2G6-F1
#
_entry.id   AF-A0A383D2G6-F1
#
_cell.length_a   1.000
_cell.length_b   1.000
_cell.length_c   1.000
_cell.angle_alpha   90.00
_cell.angle_beta   90.00
_cell.angle_gamma   90.00
#
_symmetry.space_group_name_H-M   'P 1'
#
loop_
_entity.id
_entity.type
_entity.pdbx_description
1 polymer ?
#
loop_
_entity_poly.entity_id
_entity_poly.type
_entity_poly.pdbx_seq_one_letter_code
_entity_poly.pdbx_strand_id
1 'polypeptide(L)' 'MKFDVTGIGNAVVDVITHTSNKFIKESGLVRGAMTLVNKKQSDIFYNTIKKKIELPGGSAANT' A
#
# COMPACT_ATOMS: atom_id res chain seq x y z
N MET A 1 0.11 28.16 -20.99
CA MET A 1 -0.51 26.95 -20.41
C MET A 1 -0.22 26.93 -18.91
N LYS A 2 -1.10 26.37 -18.08
CA LYS A 2 -1.06 26.56 -16.62
C LYS A 2 -0.34 25.45 -15.83
N PHE A 3 0.06 24.35 -16.49
CA PHE A 3 0.73 23.21 -15.84
C PHE A 3 1.74 22.55 -16.78
N ASP A 4 2.84 22.03 -16.22
CA ASP A 4 3.88 21.29 -16.94
C ASP A 4 3.53 19.80 -17.09
N VAL A 5 2.94 19.19 -16.06
CA VAL A 5 2.53 17.78 -16.03
C VAL A 5 1.17 17.66 -15.35
N THR A 6 0.33 16.72 -15.80
CA THR A 6 -0.92 16.35 -15.14
C THR A 6 -1.00 14.82 -15.07
N GLY A 7 -1.09 14.30 -13.84
CA GLY A 7 -1.28 12.87 -13.57
C GLY A 7 -2.68 12.59 -13.02
N ILE A 8 -3.21 11.41 -13.33
CA ILE A 8 -4.45 10.88 -12.76
C ILE A 8 -4.13 9.50 -12.20
N GLY A 9 -4.48 9.24 -10.94
CA GLY A 9 -4.25 7.95 -10.31
C GLY A 9 -5.11 7.75 -9.07
N ASN A 10 -5.03 6.54 -8.53
CA ASN A 10 -5.76 6.19 -7.31
C ASN A 10 -5.20 6.98 -6.12
N ALA A 11 -6.08 7.74 -5.47
CA ALA A 11 -5.75 8.41 -4.21
C ALA A 11 -5.68 7.36 -3.10
N VAL A 12 -4.49 7.17 -2.52
CA VAL A 12 -4.25 6.19 -1.47
C VAL A 12 -3.35 6.77 -0.39
N VAL A 13 -3.41 6.17 0.80
CA VAL A 13 -2.50 6.41 1.92
C VAL A 13 -1.68 5.13 2.10
N ASP A 14 -0.36 5.28 2.13
CA ASP A 14 0.54 4.15 2.34
C ASP A 14 0.66 3.85 3.84
N VAL A 15 0.43 2.60 4.20
CA VAL A 15 0.65 2.08 5.56
C VAL A 15 1.84 1.12 5.52
N ILE A 16 2.98 1.55 6.08
CA ILE A 16 4.27 0.86 5.91
C ILE A 16 4.73 0.26 7.23
N THR A 17 5.21 -0.99 7.17
CA THR A 17 5.82 -1.71 8.30
C THR A 17 6.95 -2.61 7.83
N HIS A 18 7.85 -2.94 8.74
CA HIS A 18 8.73 -4.10 8.56
C HIS A 18 7.95 -5.39 8.83
N THR A 19 8.19 -6.41 8.02
CA THR A 19 7.62 -7.76 8.20
C THR A 19 8.60 -8.82 7.70
N SER A 20 8.31 -10.09 8.03
CA SER A 20 9.13 -11.23 7.61
C SER A 20 8.66 -11.81 6.28
N ASN A 21 9.57 -12.46 5.54
CA ASN A 21 9.21 -13.23 4.33
C ASN A 21 8.22 -14.36 4.64
N LYS A 22 8.25 -14.91 5.86
CA LYS A 22 7.31 -15.94 6.32
C LYS A 22 5.88 -15.41 6.30
N PHE A 23 5.64 -14.22 6.86
CA PHE A 23 4.32 -13.58 6.86
C PHE A 23 3.80 -13.31 5.45
N ILE A 24 4.66 -12.84 4.53
CA ILE A 24 4.29 -12.60 3.12
C ILE A 24 3.80 -13.91 2.48
N LYS A 25 4.52 -15.02 2.68
CA LYS A 25 4.17 -16.33 2.13
C LYS A 25 2.88 -16.89 2.76
N GLU A 26 2.74 -16.83 4.08
CA GLU A 26 1.56 -17.33 4.81
C GLU A 26 0.29 -16.52 4.48
N SER A 27 0.44 -15.25 4.13
CA SER A 27 -0.66 -14.37 3.71
C SER A 27 -1.02 -14.53 2.23
N GLY A 28 -0.34 -15.40 1.48
CA GLY A 28 -0.56 -15.60 0.04
C GLY A 28 -0.16 -14.41 -0.84
N LEU A 29 0.73 -13.54 -0.35
CA LEU A 29 1.18 -12.35 -1.06
C LEU A 29 2.40 -12.66 -1.94
N VAL A 30 2.51 -11.97 -3.09
CA VAL A 30 3.68 -12.06 -3.97
C VAL A 30 4.62 -10.89 -3.67
N ARG A 31 5.87 -11.20 -3.33
CA ARG A 31 6.88 -10.18 -3.00
C ARG A 31 7.10 -9.23 -4.18
N GLY A 32 6.99 -7.92 -3.93
CA GLY A 32 7.22 -6.87 -4.92
C GLY A 32 6.04 -6.60 -5.85
N ALA A 33 4.89 -7.27 -5.66
CA ALA A 33 3.68 -7.00 -6.41
C ALA A 33 2.73 -6.07 -5.64
N MET A 34 1.83 -5.41 -6.39
CA MET A 34 0.64 -4.79 -5.82
C MET A 34 -0.50 -5.82 -5.82
N THR A 35 -0.99 -6.19 -4.65
CA THR A 35 -2.13 -7.12 -4.51
C THR A 35 -3.37 -6.33 -4.12
N LEU A 36 -4.41 -6.38 -4.97
CA LEU A 36 -5.73 -5.86 -4.59
C LEU A 36 -6.33 -6.75 -3.52
N VAL A 37 -6.88 -6.12 -2.49
CA VAL A 37 -7.51 -6.81 -1.35
C VAL A 37 -8.89 -6.22 -1.12
N ASN A 38 -9.80 -7.04 -0.60
CA ASN A 38 -11.09 -6.53 -0.14
C ASN A 38 -10.96 -5.90 1.25
N LYS A 39 -12.04 -5.25 1.70
CA LYS A 39 -12.09 -4.59 3.01
C LYS A 39 -11.70 -5.53 4.17
N LYS A 40 -12.26 -6.75 4.20
CA LYS A 40 -12.00 -7.71 5.27
C LYS A 40 -10.52 -8.07 5.37
N GLN A 41 -9.85 -8.30 4.24
CA GLN A 41 -8.42 -8.58 4.20
C GLN A 41 -7.59 -7.36 4.63
N SER A 42 -7.97 -6.17 4.18
CA SER A 42 -7.34 -4.91 4.59
C SER A 42 -7.39 -4.72 6.10
N ASP A 43 -8.56 -4.92 6.71
CA ASP A 43 -8.76 -4.82 8.17
C ASP A 43 -7.88 -5.83 8.93
N ILE A 44 -7.77 -7.08 8.44
CA ILE A 44 -6.91 -8.10 9.05
C ILE A 44 -5.44 -7.66 9.02
N PHE A 45 -4.94 -7.21 7.88
CA PHE A 45 -3.56 -6.76 7.76
C PHE A 45 -3.28 -5.53 8.63
N TYR A 46 -4.15 -4.52 8.58
CA TYR A 46 -3.98 -3.29 9.34
C TYR A 46 -3.95 -3.54 10.86
N ASN A 47 -4.81 -4.43 11.36
CA ASN A 47 -4.88 -4.79 12.78
C ASN A 47 -3.75 -5.72 13.24
N THR A 48 -3.19 -6.54 12.34
CA THR A 48 -2.03 -7.41 12.64
C THR A 48 -0.75 -6.57 12.80
N ILE A 49 -0.65 -5.46 12.09
CA ILE A 49 0.53 -4.59 12.08
C ILE A 49 0.51 -3.66 13.30
N LYS A 50 1.37 -3.97 14.29
CA LYS A 50 1.49 -3.20 15.53
C LYS A 50 2.23 -1.87 15.37
N LYS A 51 3.37 -1.86 14.67
CA LYS A 51 4.18 -0.66 14.42
C LYS A 51 4.10 -0.29 12.95
N LYS A 52 3.41 0.80 12.64
CA LYS A 52 3.19 1.28 11.27
C LYS A 52 3.44 2.78 11.16
N ILE A 53 3.81 3.19 9.96
CA ILE A 53 3.93 4.60 9.55
C ILE A 53 2.88 4.82 8.46
N GLU A 54 2.16 5.93 8.55
CA GLU A 54 1.14 6.33 7.58
C GLU A 54 1.59 7.59 6.85
N LEU A 55 1.57 7.58 5.52
CA LEU A 55 2.04 8.67 4.67
C LEU A 55 1.11 8.82 3.46
N PRO A 56 0.96 10.03 2.90
CA PRO A 56 0.34 10.19 1.58
C PRO A 56 1.06 9.32 0.56
N GLY A 57 0.30 8.62 -0.28
CA GLY A 57 0.85 7.74 -1.31
C GLY A 57 0.16 7.91 -2.66
N GLY A 58 0.30 6.89 -3.49
CA GLY A 58 -0.28 6.84 -4.83
C GLY A 58 0.74 7.12 -5.92
N SER A 59 0.91 6.16 -6.82
CA SER A 59 1.98 6.19 -7.83
C SER A 59 1.98 7.48 -8.67
N ALA A 60 0.81 7.93 -9.13
CA ALA A 60 0.71 9.13 -9.95
C ALA A 60 0.86 10.43 -9.13
N ALA A 61 0.46 10.43 -7.85
CA ALA A 61 0.61 11.58 -6.97
C ALA A 61 2.07 11.78 -6.52
N ASN A 62 2.84 10.68 -6.48
CA ASN A 62 4.27 10.68 -6.14
C ASN A 62 5.18 11.03 -7.34
N THR A 63 4.63 11.03 -8.58
CA THR A 63 5.36 11.38 -9.82
C THR A 63 5.30 12.88 -10.04
#